data_AF-U2MRZ2-F1
#
_entry.id   AF-U2MRZ2-F1
#
_cell.length_a   1.000
_cell.length_b   1.000
_cell.length_c   1.000
_cell.angle_alpha   90.00
_cell.angle_beta   90.00
_cell.angle_gamma   90.00
#
_symmetry.space_group_name_H-M   'P 1'
#
loop_
_entity.id
_entity.type
_entity.pdbx_description
1 polymer ?
#
loop_
_entity_poly.entity_id
_entity_poly.type
_entity_poly.pdbx_seq_one_letter_code
_entity_poly.pdbx_strand_id
1 'polypeptide(L)'
;MRPRNKFEKAVLAESRYLRPISKRQLKWAFRECVDHYAYRLPKGRTTCMDCGHTWQTDGTARTCICPHCKARLQVKNTLERKLQQKQYFTLLTTCGECQVLRMYLLIVEMEKGCKATPTALEIGGYWWNKQGKRTIVAIQRTLGRYIDTFTFASPMAIRGDNLAYQHIAHMPLCPEYKAVDELRRNGFRGDFHDIVPTKLIPALLSDSRAETLIKAGQHPMLRHYLNSSCNIENYWASVKICIRNGYTIPDGSLWCDTIDLLRHFGKDIRQPKYVCPTDLKALHDKLAAKRQEQLQRERTAEEREQAIKDEKKFLKEKGMFFGLVFADELISVKVIESVEEMILEGKAMHHCVGTYYKRADSLILSATIDGKRIETIEVSLKTLQVIQSRGVCNANTEYHDRIINLVNNNINLIRQRMKAA
;
A
#
# COMPACT_ATOMS: atom_id res chain seq x y z
N MET A 1 -4.93 -14.31 -29.55
CA MET A 1 -5.97 -15.31 -29.25
C MET A 1 -7.03 -15.25 -30.33
N ARG A 2 -7.78 -16.32 -30.57
CA ARG A 2 -8.96 -16.26 -31.44
C ARG A 2 -10.08 -15.48 -30.72
N PRO A 3 -10.83 -14.61 -31.40
CA PRO A 3 -11.99 -13.94 -30.81
C PRO A 3 -13.00 -14.96 -30.27
N ARG A 4 -13.42 -14.79 -29.03
CA ARG A 4 -14.29 -15.74 -28.30
C ARG A 4 -15.76 -15.36 -28.38
N ASN A 5 -16.07 -14.08 -28.55
CA ASN A 5 -17.45 -13.57 -28.53
C ASN A 5 -17.71 -12.60 -29.70
N LYS A 6 -18.99 -12.26 -29.92
CA LYS A 6 -19.42 -11.36 -31.02
C LYS A 6 -18.75 -9.99 -30.95
N PHE A 7 -18.56 -9.44 -29.75
CA PHE A 7 -17.91 -8.15 -29.53
C PHE A 7 -16.44 -8.17 -29.96
N GLU A 8 -15.67 -9.18 -29.55
CA GLU A 8 -14.27 -9.33 -29.96
C GLU A 8 -14.10 -9.53 -31.47
N LYS A 9 -15.03 -10.27 -32.12
CA LYS A 9 -15.04 -10.44 -33.58
C LYS A 9 -15.25 -9.10 -34.29
N ALA A 10 -16.23 -8.31 -33.84
CA ALA A 10 -16.52 -6.99 -34.38
C ALA A 10 -15.34 -6.03 -34.19
N VAL A 11 -14.78 -5.95 -32.99
CA VAL A 11 -13.63 -5.09 -32.69
C VAL A 11 -12.41 -5.45 -33.54
N LEU A 12 -12.11 -6.75 -33.72
CA LEU A 12 -10.98 -7.16 -34.55
C LEU A 12 -11.18 -6.80 -36.03
N ALA A 13 -12.41 -6.88 -36.54
CA ALA A 13 -12.73 -6.42 -37.89
C ALA A 13 -12.59 -4.90 -38.02
N GLU A 14 -13.15 -4.15 -37.07
CA GLU A 14 -13.09 -2.67 -37.02
C GLU A 14 -11.66 -2.14 -36.90
N SER A 15 -10.79 -2.84 -36.18
CA SER A 15 -9.40 -2.42 -35.97
C SER A 15 -8.60 -2.20 -37.26
N ARG A 16 -9.02 -2.83 -38.37
CA ARG A 16 -8.39 -2.67 -39.69
C ARG A 16 -8.64 -1.30 -40.31
N TYR A 17 -9.66 -0.58 -39.86
CA TYR A 17 -10.03 0.74 -40.36
C TYR A 17 -9.42 1.89 -39.54
N LEU A 18 -8.63 1.58 -38.50
CA LEU A 18 -7.91 2.61 -37.75
C LEU A 18 -6.93 3.34 -38.65
N ARG A 19 -7.06 4.67 -38.69
CA ARG A 19 -6.14 5.52 -39.45
C ARG A 19 -4.75 5.53 -38.81
N PRO A 20 -3.67 5.65 -39.59
CA PRO A 20 -2.33 5.87 -39.05
C PRO A 20 -2.26 7.13 -38.16
N ILE A 21 -1.26 7.18 -37.28
CA ILE A 21 -0.96 8.36 -36.46
C ILE A 21 -0.67 9.57 -37.36
N SER A 22 -1.21 10.74 -36.99
CA SER A 22 -0.98 11.97 -37.76
C SER A 22 0.41 12.55 -37.51
N LYS A 23 0.93 13.33 -38.47
CA LYS A 23 2.20 14.08 -38.29
C LYS A 23 2.14 15.04 -37.10
N ARG A 24 0.96 15.59 -36.79
CA ARG A 24 0.76 16.48 -35.64
C ARG A 24 0.87 15.72 -34.32
N GLN A 25 0.23 14.56 -34.21
CA GLN A 25 0.32 13.69 -33.04
C GLN A 25 1.76 13.20 -32.81
N LEU A 26 2.46 12.81 -33.88
CA LEU A 26 3.87 12.41 -33.80
C LEU A 26 4.77 13.58 -33.37
N LYS A 27 4.54 14.79 -33.90
CA LYS A 27 5.27 16.00 -33.48
C LYS A 27 5.03 16.33 -32.02
N TRP A 28 3.78 16.20 -31.54
CA TRP A 28 3.46 16.36 -30.12
C TRP A 28 4.20 15.33 -29.27
N ALA A 29 4.14 14.05 -29.64
CA ALA A 29 4.82 12.98 -28.89
C ALA A 29 6.34 13.22 -28.82
N PHE A 30 6.96 13.64 -29.92
CA PHE A 30 8.37 14.01 -29.93
C PHE A 30 8.70 15.17 -28.99
N ARG A 31 7.77 16.10 -28.75
CA ARG A 31 8.01 17.27 -27.90
C ARG A 31 7.74 17.06 -26.43
N GLU A 32 6.71 16.28 -26.11
CA GLU A 32 6.23 16.14 -24.74
C GLU A 32 6.65 14.82 -24.08
N CYS A 33 7.05 13.81 -24.86
CA CYS A 33 7.33 12.47 -24.32
C CYS A 33 8.83 12.13 -24.22
N VAL A 34 9.73 12.89 -24.82
CA VAL A 34 11.18 12.61 -24.73
C VAL A 34 11.94 13.82 -24.21
N ASP A 35 13.11 13.55 -23.64
CA ASP A 35 14.01 14.62 -23.24
C ASP A 35 14.73 15.21 -24.45
N HIS A 36 14.95 16.51 -24.41
CA HIS A 36 15.65 17.24 -25.47
C HIS A 36 17.01 17.71 -24.96
N TYR A 37 18.08 17.35 -25.68
CA TYR A 37 19.45 17.58 -25.21
C TYR A 37 20.27 18.50 -26.13
N ALA A 38 21.21 19.20 -25.51
CA ALA A 38 22.31 19.86 -26.18
C ALA A 38 23.62 19.22 -25.70
N TYR A 39 24.34 18.55 -26.60
CA TYR A 39 25.60 17.90 -26.24
C TYR A 39 26.75 18.89 -26.39
N ARG A 40 27.43 19.16 -25.27
CA ARG A 40 28.55 20.10 -25.20
C ARG A 40 29.88 19.37 -25.04
N LEU A 41 30.85 19.74 -25.85
CA LEU A 41 32.23 19.29 -25.77
C LEU A 41 33.05 20.17 -24.80
N PRO A 42 34.21 19.69 -24.30
CA PRO A 42 35.04 20.46 -23.36
C PRO A 42 35.44 21.87 -23.83
N LYS A 43 35.60 22.07 -25.14
CA LYS A 43 35.94 23.37 -25.76
C LYS A 43 34.73 24.26 -26.07
N GLY A 44 33.61 24.08 -25.39
CA GLY A 44 32.40 24.92 -25.52
C GLY A 44 31.50 24.63 -26.73
N ARG A 45 31.95 23.79 -27.68
CA ARG A 45 31.16 23.43 -28.87
C ARG A 45 29.94 22.63 -28.47
N THR A 46 28.76 23.18 -28.75
CA THR A 46 27.47 22.61 -28.37
C THR A 46 26.64 22.27 -29.60
N THR A 47 26.06 21.07 -29.62
CA THR A 47 25.22 20.56 -30.71
C THR A 47 23.83 20.25 -30.19
N CYS A 48 22.79 20.75 -30.87
CA CYS A 48 21.40 20.41 -30.58
C CYS A 48 21.12 18.99 -31.09
N MET A 49 20.61 18.13 -30.20
CA MET A 49 20.28 16.74 -30.54
C MET A 49 18.95 16.62 -31.32
N ASP A 50 18.11 17.66 -31.34
CA ASP A 50 16.86 17.65 -32.11
C ASP A 50 17.05 18.01 -33.58
N CYS A 51 17.87 19.03 -33.88
CA CYS A 51 18.00 19.58 -35.23
C CYS A 51 19.42 19.48 -35.82
N GLY A 52 20.40 19.04 -35.04
CA GLY A 52 21.79 18.89 -35.47
C GLY A 52 22.61 20.19 -35.54
N HIS A 53 21.97 21.36 -35.36
CA HIS A 53 22.67 22.64 -35.41
C HIS A 53 23.75 22.72 -34.32
N THR A 54 24.91 23.28 -34.66
CA THR A 54 26.07 23.41 -33.76
C THR A 54 26.48 24.86 -33.62
N TRP A 55 26.76 25.28 -32.40
CA TRP A 55 27.19 26.64 -32.06
C TRP A 55 28.20 26.63 -30.91
N GLN A 56 28.85 27.76 -30.68
CA GLN A 56 29.72 27.94 -29.52
C GLN A 56 28.92 28.45 -28.33
N THR A 57 29.18 27.89 -27.15
CA THR A 57 28.61 28.34 -25.89
C THR A 57 29.67 28.36 -24.82
N ASP A 58 29.79 29.50 -24.15
CA ASP A 58 30.66 29.66 -22.99
C ASP A 58 29.85 29.44 -21.70
N GLY A 59 30.49 28.89 -20.67
CA GLY A 59 29.91 28.76 -19.32
C GLY A 59 29.42 27.37 -18.92
N THR A 60 28.73 27.28 -17.78
CA THR A 60 28.34 26.03 -17.08
C THR A 60 26.83 25.79 -17.03
N ALA A 61 26.05 26.54 -17.82
CA ALA A 61 24.60 26.44 -17.84
C ALA A 61 24.13 25.00 -18.08
N ARG A 62 23.12 24.56 -17.30
CA ARG A 62 22.50 23.23 -17.40
C ARG A 62 21.38 23.15 -18.43
N THR A 63 20.89 24.28 -18.91
CA THR A 63 19.85 24.36 -19.95
C THR A 63 20.19 25.46 -20.95
N CYS A 64 19.72 25.33 -22.18
CA CYS A 64 19.88 26.35 -23.22
C CYS A 64 18.71 26.33 -24.20
N ILE A 65 18.64 27.34 -25.07
CA ILE A 65 17.68 27.38 -26.17
C ILE A 65 18.47 27.23 -27.47
N CYS A 66 18.08 26.30 -28.33
CA CYS A 66 18.74 26.14 -29.62
C CYS A 66 18.55 27.42 -30.47
N PRO A 67 19.62 28.04 -31.00
CA PRO A 67 19.49 29.24 -31.81
C PRO A 67 18.74 28.99 -33.13
N HIS A 68 18.76 27.76 -33.64
CA HIS A 68 18.12 27.37 -34.90
C HIS A 68 16.66 26.92 -34.72
N CYS A 69 16.41 25.83 -33.97
CA CYS A 69 15.05 25.29 -33.83
C CYS A 69 14.25 25.87 -32.66
N LYS A 70 14.86 26.75 -31.85
CA LYS A 70 14.27 27.39 -30.66
C LYS A 70 13.77 26.42 -29.58
N ALA A 71 14.11 25.13 -29.69
CA ALA A 71 13.80 24.15 -28.65
C ALA A 71 14.59 24.46 -27.37
N ARG A 72 13.94 24.28 -26.21
CA ARG A 72 14.59 24.30 -24.90
C ARG A 72 15.25 22.95 -24.67
N LEU A 73 16.55 22.96 -24.35
CA LEU A 73 17.39 21.78 -24.27
C LEU A 73 18.08 21.69 -22.90
N GLN A 74 18.29 20.46 -22.44
CA GLN A 74 19.16 20.14 -21.31
C GLN A 74 20.61 19.96 -21.80
N VAL A 75 21.55 20.68 -21.20
CA VAL A 75 22.95 20.63 -21.61
C VAL A 75 23.65 19.45 -20.93
N LYS A 76 24.16 18.51 -21.74
CA LYS A 76 24.96 17.37 -21.28
C LYS A 76 26.40 17.53 -21.76
N ASN A 77 27.34 17.58 -20.83
CA ASN A 77 28.77 17.57 -21.16
C ASN A 77 29.15 16.12 -21.52
N THR A 78 29.32 15.82 -22.81
CA THR A 78 29.59 14.45 -23.26
C THR A 78 30.25 14.38 -24.64
N LEU A 79 31.11 13.37 -24.80
CA LEU A 79 31.70 12.99 -26.08
C LEU A 79 30.79 12.08 -26.90
N GLU A 80 29.73 11.53 -26.30
CA GLU A 80 28.72 10.70 -26.99
C GLU A 80 28.23 11.39 -28.26
N ARG A 81 28.06 10.63 -29.34
CA ARG A 81 27.57 11.15 -30.63
C ARG A 81 26.13 10.82 -30.91
N LYS A 82 25.64 9.71 -30.36
CA LYS A 82 24.32 9.16 -30.61
C LYS A 82 23.57 9.00 -29.29
N LEU A 83 22.27 9.22 -29.33
CA LEU A 83 21.35 8.98 -28.23
C LEU A 83 20.09 8.36 -28.81
N GLN A 84 19.72 7.19 -28.29
CA GLN A 84 18.42 6.59 -28.58
C GLN A 84 17.53 6.75 -27.34
N GLN A 85 16.33 7.25 -27.55
CA GLN A 85 15.29 7.32 -26.52
C GLN A 85 14.08 6.50 -26.96
N LYS A 86 13.50 5.76 -26.02
CA LYS A 86 12.25 5.03 -26.20
C LYS A 86 11.27 5.48 -25.14
N GLN A 87 10.10 5.95 -25.56
CA GLN A 87 9.03 6.33 -24.64
C GLN A 87 7.69 5.83 -25.13
N TYR A 88 6.81 5.47 -24.21
CA TYR A 88 5.43 5.18 -24.53
C TYR A 88 4.54 6.42 -24.47
N PHE A 89 3.51 6.46 -25.30
CA PHE A 89 2.45 7.46 -25.22
C PHE A 89 1.13 6.86 -25.70
N THR A 90 0.04 7.56 -25.43
CA THR A 90 -1.30 7.13 -25.78
C THR A 90 -2.05 8.16 -26.62
N LEU A 91 -2.98 7.67 -27.45
CA LEU A 91 -3.90 8.50 -28.23
C LEU A 91 -5.33 8.04 -27.97
N LEU A 92 -6.25 8.97 -27.74
CA LEU A 92 -7.66 8.67 -27.56
C LEU A 92 -8.42 8.98 -28.85
N THR A 93 -9.02 7.96 -29.46
CA THR A 93 -9.78 8.09 -30.73
C THR A 93 -11.05 7.26 -30.68
N THR A 94 -11.88 7.40 -31.72
CA THR A 94 -13.01 6.51 -32.00
C THR A 94 -12.76 5.71 -33.26
N CYS A 95 -13.37 4.53 -33.35
CA CYS A 95 -13.42 3.71 -34.56
C CYS A 95 -14.73 2.92 -34.57
N GLY A 96 -15.56 3.10 -35.60
CA GLY A 96 -16.94 2.65 -35.59
C GLY A 96 -17.68 3.21 -34.36
N GLU A 97 -18.36 2.32 -33.65
CA GLU A 97 -19.07 2.65 -32.39
C GLU A 97 -18.21 2.50 -31.12
N CYS A 98 -16.91 2.24 -31.27
CA CYS A 98 -16.03 1.99 -30.14
C CYS A 98 -15.17 3.20 -29.77
N GLN A 99 -15.03 3.40 -28.46
CA GLN A 99 -13.96 4.23 -27.92
C GLN A 99 -12.65 3.44 -27.93
N VAL A 100 -11.56 4.05 -28.36
CA VAL A 100 -10.25 3.40 -28.49
C VAL A 100 -9.15 4.22 -27.81
N LEU A 101 -8.44 3.61 -26.87
CA LEU A 101 -7.19 4.13 -26.33
C LEU A 101 -6.05 3.39 -27.03
N ARG A 102 -5.37 4.05 -27.96
CA ARG A 102 -4.25 3.50 -28.71
C ARG A 102 -2.95 3.71 -27.95
N MET A 103 -2.07 2.73 -28.04
CA MET A 103 -0.81 2.61 -27.32
C MET A 103 0.33 2.58 -28.33
N TYR A 104 1.31 3.46 -28.15
CA TYR A 104 2.45 3.60 -29.05
C TYR A 104 3.77 3.54 -28.31
N LEU A 105 4.79 2.98 -28.95
CA LEU A 105 6.19 3.17 -28.61
C LEU A 105 6.79 4.22 -29.56
N LEU A 106 7.19 5.36 -29.01
CA LEU A 106 8.03 6.34 -29.66
C LEU A 106 9.48 5.89 -29.56
N ILE A 107 10.17 5.82 -30.70
CA ILE A 107 11.61 5.61 -30.79
C ILE A 107 12.19 6.85 -31.47
N VAL A 108 13.15 7.49 -30.81
CA VAL A 108 13.85 8.65 -31.35
C VAL A 108 15.34 8.36 -31.35
N GLU A 109 15.91 8.41 -32.54
CA GLU A 109 17.36 8.35 -32.74
C GLU A 109 17.86 9.76 -33.01
N MET A 110 18.75 10.21 -32.14
CA MET A 110 19.37 11.53 -32.21
C MET A 110 20.88 11.35 -32.44
N GLU A 111 21.41 12.04 -33.43
CA GLU A 111 22.84 12.02 -33.75
C GLU A 111 23.37 13.44 -33.91
N LYS A 112 24.56 13.72 -33.35
CA LYS A 112 25.24 15.00 -33.51
C LYS A 112 25.37 15.38 -34.98
N GLY A 113 24.86 16.55 -35.36
CA GLY A 113 24.89 17.06 -36.72
C GLY A 113 23.69 16.65 -37.59
N CYS A 114 22.84 15.74 -37.11
CA CYS A 114 21.67 15.26 -37.83
C CYS A 114 20.38 15.75 -37.19
N LYS A 115 19.33 15.92 -38.01
CA LYS A 115 17.97 16.17 -37.52
C LYS A 115 17.38 14.87 -36.98
N ALA A 116 16.84 14.90 -35.77
CA ALA A 116 16.19 13.75 -35.15
C ALA A 116 14.98 13.29 -35.96
N THR A 117 14.84 11.97 -36.13
CA THR A 117 13.73 11.33 -36.84
C THR A 117 12.91 10.48 -35.88
N PRO A 118 11.80 11.02 -35.32
CA PRO A 118 10.94 10.25 -34.43
C PRO A 118 10.12 9.22 -35.23
N THR A 119 10.07 7.99 -34.74
CA THR A 119 9.24 6.91 -35.28
C THR A 119 8.29 6.43 -34.19
N ALA A 120 7.00 6.28 -34.50
CA ALA A 120 6.01 5.71 -33.58
C ALA A 120 5.56 4.34 -34.07
N LEU A 121 5.73 3.32 -33.23
CA LEU A 121 5.27 1.96 -33.47
C LEU A 121 3.99 1.71 -32.68
N GLU A 122 2.92 1.31 -33.36
CA GLU A 122 1.66 0.99 -32.70
C GLU A 122 1.74 -0.39 -32.04
N ILE A 123 1.49 -0.43 -30.73
CA ILE A 123 1.47 -1.65 -29.94
C ILE A 123 0.07 -2.26 -29.98
N GLY A 124 -0.95 -1.42 -29.97
CA GLY A 124 -2.34 -1.83 -29.95
C GLY A 124 -3.22 -0.82 -29.24
N GLY A 125 -4.35 -1.27 -28.72
CA GLY A 125 -5.22 -0.40 -27.94
C GLY A 125 -6.26 -1.14 -27.14
N TYR A 126 -6.76 -0.44 -26.13
CA TYR A 126 -7.97 -0.82 -25.42
C TYR A 126 -9.20 -0.31 -26.18
N TRP A 127 -10.21 -1.16 -26.27
CA TRP A 127 -11.46 -0.88 -26.97
C TRP A 127 -12.63 -1.02 -26.01
N TRP A 128 -13.54 -0.05 -26.03
CA TRP A 128 -14.78 -0.09 -25.26
C TRP A 128 -15.98 0.12 -26.18
N ASN A 129 -17.02 -0.70 -26.00
CA ASN A 129 -18.33 -0.45 -26.59
C ASN A 129 -19.16 0.52 -25.73
N LYS A 130 -20.36 0.85 -26.20
CA LYS A 130 -21.32 1.75 -25.53
C LYS A 130 -21.70 1.33 -24.11
N GLN A 131 -21.59 0.04 -23.77
CA GLN A 131 -21.88 -0.50 -22.43
C GLN A 131 -20.65 -0.58 -21.52
N GLY A 132 -19.50 -0.05 -21.94
CA GLY A 132 -18.24 -0.12 -21.17
C GLY A 132 -17.56 -1.49 -21.21
N LYS A 133 -18.04 -2.45 -22.00
CA LYS A 133 -17.38 -3.74 -22.19
C LYS A 133 -16.06 -3.54 -22.92
N ARG A 134 -14.98 -4.07 -22.33
CA ARG A 134 -13.61 -3.86 -22.79
C ARG A 134 -13.04 -5.07 -23.51
N THR A 135 -12.23 -4.83 -24.55
CA THR A 135 -11.29 -5.81 -25.10
C THR A 135 -10.00 -5.13 -25.54
N ILE A 136 -8.99 -5.91 -25.92
CA ILE A 136 -7.67 -5.41 -26.33
C ILE A 136 -7.31 -6.02 -27.68
N VAL A 137 -6.97 -5.16 -28.63
CA VAL A 137 -6.35 -5.54 -29.90
C VAL A 137 -4.90 -5.05 -29.87
N ALA A 138 -3.94 -5.97 -29.89
CA ALA A 138 -2.53 -5.62 -29.79
C ALA A 138 -1.63 -6.64 -30.48
N ILE A 139 -0.41 -6.21 -30.80
CA ILE A 139 0.69 -7.09 -31.20
C ILE A 139 1.05 -8.04 -30.04
N GLN A 140 1.72 -9.13 -30.36
CA GLN A 140 2.15 -10.09 -29.35
C GLN A 140 3.27 -9.50 -28.49
N ARG A 141 3.13 -9.66 -27.17
CA ARG A 141 4.22 -9.47 -26.22
C ARG A 141 4.96 -10.80 -26.02
N THR A 142 6.29 -10.79 -26.05
CA THR A 142 7.12 -11.93 -25.66
C THR A 142 7.34 -11.94 -24.16
N LEU A 143 7.59 -13.13 -23.60
CA LEU A 143 7.92 -13.26 -22.19
C LEU A 143 9.30 -12.62 -21.95
N GLY A 144 9.36 -11.65 -21.06
CA GLY A 144 10.59 -10.94 -20.76
C GLY A 144 10.46 -10.00 -19.57
N ARG A 145 11.62 -9.62 -19.03
CA ARG A 145 11.77 -8.75 -17.86
C ARG A 145 11.43 -7.29 -18.16
N TYR A 146 11.63 -6.85 -19.39
CA TYR A 146 11.37 -5.47 -19.83
C TYR A 146 9.93 -5.29 -20.33
N ILE A 147 9.44 -4.05 -20.29
CA ILE A 147 8.11 -3.69 -20.79
C ILE A 147 8.09 -3.70 -22.33
N ASP A 148 9.20 -3.35 -22.98
CA ASP A 148 9.33 -3.19 -24.45
C ASP A 148 9.56 -4.48 -25.24
N THR A 149 9.22 -5.63 -24.65
CA THR A 149 9.35 -6.94 -25.28
C THR A 149 8.16 -7.26 -26.19
N PHE A 150 7.97 -6.46 -27.23
CA PHE A 150 6.91 -6.66 -28.24
C PHE A 150 7.45 -7.24 -29.55
N THR A 151 6.70 -8.17 -30.15
CA THR A 151 6.98 -8.70 -31.48
C THR A 151 6.34 -7.78 -32.52
N PHE A 152 7.07 -6.76 -32.97
CA PHE A 152 6.56 -5.78 -33.95
C PHE A 152 6.21 -6.37 -35.32
N ALA A 153 6.74 -7.54 -35.67
CA ALA A 153 6.35 -8.28 -36.87
C ALA A 153 5.06 -9.11 -36.70
N SER A 154 4.52 -9.21 -35.48
CA SER A 154 3.30 -10.00 -35.23
C SER A 154 2.04 -9.21 -35.59
N PRO A 155 1.00 -9.89 -36.10
CA PRO A 155 -0.26 -9.22 -36.42
C PRO A 155 -0.99 -8.77 -35.15
N MET A 156 -1.75 -7.67 -35.30
CA MET A 156 -2.74 -7.23 -34.33
C MET A 156 -3.81 -8.33 -34.15
N ALA A 157 -4.01 -8.74 -32.91
CA ALA A 157 -5.04 -9.73 -32.57
C ALA A 157 -5.61 -9.47 -31.19
N ILE A 158 -6.67 -10.19 -30.84
CA ILE A 158 -7.23 -10.15 -29.49
C ILE A 158 -6.20 -10.67 -28.48
N ARG A 159 -5.89 -9.86 -27.47
CA ARG A 159 -4.93 -10.18 -26.39
C ARG A 159 -5.61 -10.11 -25.03
N GLY A 160 -5.07 -10.89 -24.08
CA GLY A 160 -5.40 -10.75 -22.68
C GLY A 160 -4.71 -9.50 -22.12
N ASP A 161 -5.33 -8.89 -21.12
CA ASP A 161 -4.73 -7.77 -20.41
C ASP A 161 -3.48 -8.21 -19.64
N ASN A 162 -2.52 -7.31 -19.48
CA ASN A 162 -1.29 -7.59 -18.73
C ASN A 162 -0.66 -6.28 -18.21
N LEU A 163 0.33 -6.42 -17.33
CA LEU A 163 1.01 -5.30 -16.69
C LEU A 163 1.65 -4.31 -17.68
N ALA A 164 2.13 -4.77 -18.84
CA ALA A 164 2.73 -3.88 -19.83
C ALA A 164 1.67 -2.97 -20.48
N TYR A 165 0.54 -3.54 -20.91
CA TYR A 165 -0.56 -2.73 -21.47
C TYR A 165 -1.13 -1.77 -20.43
N GLN A 166 -1.28 -2.24 -19.19
CA GLN A 166 -1.76 -1.41 -18.09
C GLN A 166 -0.79 -0.26 -17.84
N HIS A 167 0.51 -0.51 -17.78
CA HIS A 167 1.53 0.53 -17.65
C HIS A 167 1.46 1.54 -18.79
N ILE A 168 1.39 1.07 -20.04
CA ILE A 168 1.33 1.95 -21.21
C ILE A 168 0.06 2.81 -21.21
N ALA A 169 -1.06 2.30 -20.70
CA ALA A 169 -2.29 3.09 -20.57
C ALA A 169 -2.20 4.26 -19.58
N HIS A 170 -1.17 4.31 -18.72
CA HIS A 170 -0.89 5.43 -17.82
C HIS A 170 0.06 6.47 -18.44
N MET A 171 0.57 6.20 -19.65
CA MET A 171 1.56 7.07 -20.30
C MET A 171 0.90 8.32 -20.89
N PRO A 172 1.68 9.38 -21.16
CA PRO A 172 1.15 10.66 -21.62
C PRO A 172 0.13 10.51 -22.74
N LEU A 173 -1.03 11.17 -22.56
CA LEU A 173 -2.11 11.16 -23.53
C LEU A 173 -2.02 12.40 -24.42
N CYS A 174 -2.08 12.20 -25.73
CA CYS A 174 -2.14 13.32 -26.66
C CYS A 174 -3.41 14.14 -26.45
N PRO A 175 -3.30 15.48 -26.33
CA PRO A 175 -4.44 16.37 -26.07
C PRO A 175 -5.40 16.44 -27.26
N GLU A 176 -4.98 16.04 -28.46
CA GLU A 176 -5.88 15.87 -29.59
C GLU A 176 -6.59 14.52 -29.45
N TYR A 177 -7.86 14.56 -29.02
CA TYR A 177 -8.66 13.37 -28.78
C TYR A 177 -9.98 13.36 -29.55
N LYS A 178 -10.51 12.14 -29.74
CA LYS A 178 -11.92 11.92 -30.11
C LYS A 178 -12.59 11.05 -29.06
N ALA A 179 -13.82 11.42 -28.74
CA ALA A 179 -14.66 10.69 -27.80
C ALA A 179 -15.99 10.34 -28.47
N VAL A 180 -16.51 9.14 -28.19
CA VAL A 180 -17.88 8.75 -28.59
C VAL A 180 -18.91 9.65 -27.88
N ASP A 181 -20.07 9.83 -28.50
CA ASP A 181 -21.09 10.77 -28.01
C ASP A 181 -21.63 10.37 -26.64
N GLU A 182 -21.74 9.07 -26.34
CA GLU A 182 -22.15 8.58 -25.03
C GLU A 182 -21.17 9.02 -23.93
N LEU A 183 -19.87 8.98 -24.20
CA LEU A 183 -18.85 9.38 -23.24
C LEU A 183 -18.92 10.89 -22.96
N ARG A 184 -19.15 11.69 -24.00
CA ARG A 184 -19.37 13.15 -23.89
C ARG A 184 -20.66 13.46 -23.12
N ARG A 185 -21.76 12.78 -23.47
CA ARG A 185 -23.06 12.89 -22.79
C ARG A 185 -22.94 12.59 -21.30
N ASN A 186 -22.08 11.63 -20.94
CA ASN A 186 -21.85 11.20 -19.56
C ASN A 186 -20.81 12.06 -18.81
N GLY A 187 -20.41 13.20 -19.39
CA GLY A 187 -19.65 14.25 -18.70
C GLY A 187 -18.16 14.30 -19.02
N PHE A 188 -17.64 13.46 -19.91
CA PHE A 188 -16.23 13.52 -20.30
C PHE A 188 -15.93 14.75 -21.16
N ARG A 189 -15.00 15.59 -20.71
CA ARG A 189 -14.57 16.83 -21.38
C ARG A 189 -13.10 16.85 -21.80
N GLY A 190 -12.47 15.67 -21.89
CA GLY A 190 -11.07 15.55 -22.33
C GLY A 190 -10.05 15.46 -21.19
N ASP A 191 -10.44 15.83 -19.97
CA ASP A 191 -9.64 15.63 -18.77
C ASP A 191 -10.00 14.30 -18.10
N PHE A 192 -8.97 13.62 -17.62
CA PHE A 192 -9.05 12.36 -16.91
C PHE A 192 -8.96 12.55 -15.38
N HIS A 193 -8.65 13.76 -14.90
CA HIS A 193 -8.63 14.12 -13.47
C HIS A 193 -7.77 13.15 -12.63
N ASP A 194 -6.57 12.82 -13.11
CA ASP A 194 -5.66 11.81 -12.54
C ASP A 194 -6.28 10.41 -12.35
N ILE A 195 -7.30 10.08 -13.14
CA ILE A 195 -7.90 8.74 -13.20
C ILE A 195 -7.49 8.11 -14.52
N VAL A 196 -6.95 6.90 -14.46
CA VAL A 196 -6.44 6.25 -15.66
C VAL A 196 -7.56 5.94 -16.65
N PRO A 197 -7.33 6.09 -17.97
CA PRO A 197 -8.39 5.91 -18.96
C PRO A 197 -9.07 4.55 -18.89
N THR A 198 -8.32 3.51 -18.53
CA THR A 198 -8.81 2.14 -18.39
C THR A 198 -9.80 1.93 -17.25
N LYS A 199 -9.91 2.89 -16.33
CA LYS A 199 -10.92 2.93 -15.26
C LYS A 199 -12.02 3.95 -15.54
N LEU A 200 -11.64 5.16 -15.97
CA LEU A 200 -12.62 6.24 -16.15
C LEU A 200 -13.57 5.96 -17.31
N ILE A 201 -13.06 5.56 -18.49
CA ILE A 201 -13.89 5.31 -19.69
C ILE A 201 -14.97 4.27 -19.42
N PRO A 202 -14.67 3.04 -18.97
CA PRO A 202 -15.72 2.06 -18.72
C PRO A 202 -16.69 2.52 -17.62
N ALA A 203 -16.19 3.16 -16.55
CA ALA A 203 -17.06 3.67 -15.49
C ALA A 203 -18.08 4.69 -16.01
N LEU A 204 -17.65 5.65 -16.84
CA LEU A 204 -18.56 6.62 -17.44
C LEU A 204 -19.54 5.98 -18.43
N LEU A 205 -19.21 4.85 -19.06
CA LEU A 205 -20.10 4.17 -20.00
C LEU A 205 -21.11 3.23 -19.31
N SER A 206 -20.83 2.76 -18.10
CA SER A 206 -21.64 1.72 -17.43
C SER A 206 -22.21 2.11 -16.07
N ASP A 207 -21.71 3.16 -15.42
CA ASP A 207 -22.07 3.52 -14.03
C ASP A 207 -22.60 4.97 -13.93
N SER A 208 -23.89 5.09 -13.60
CA SER A 208 -24.56 6.38 -13.41
C SER A 208 -24.01 7.20 -12.24
N ARG A 209 -23.40 6.55 -11.24
CA ARG A 209 -22.75 7.23 -10.11
C ARG A 209 -21.47 7.93 -10.56
N ALA A 210 -20.69 7.29 -11.43
CA ALA A 210 -19.50 7.91 -12.00
C ALA A 210 -19.85 9.13 -12.87
N GLU A 211 -20.90 9.01 -13.68
CA GLU A 211 -21.47 10.15 -14.43
C GLU A 211 -21.90 11.30 -13.51
N THR A 212 -22.59 10.99 -12.42
CA THR A 212 -23.04 12.02 -11.46
C THR A 212 -21.86 12.72 -10.80
N LEU A 213 -20.86 11.96 -10.34
CA LEU A 213 -19.67 12.52 -9.69
C LEU A 213 -18.85 13.40 -10.62
N ILE A 214 -18.62 12.97 -11.87
CA ILE A 214 -17.85 13.77 -12.83
C ILE A 214 -18.59 15.07 -13.20
N LYS A 215 -19.91 14.99 -13.44
CA LYS A 215 -20.72 16.16 -13.79
C LYS A 215 -20.85 17.15 -12.64
N ALA A 216 -20.86 16.65 -11.40
CA ALA A 216 -20.90 17.47 -10.19
C ALA A 216 -19.51 18.02 -9.77
N GLY A 217 -18.44 17.75 -10.53
CA GLY A 217 -17.09 18.20 -10.19
C GLY A 217 -16.47 17.49 -8.96
N GLN A 218 -17.03 16.36 -8.53
CA GLN A 218 -16.57 15.57 -7.39
C GLN A 218 -15.41 14.65 -7.79
N HIS A 219 -14.38 15.20 -8.45
CA HIS A 219 -13.27 14.43 -9.01
C HIS A 219 -12.45 13.67 -7.96
N PRO A 220 -12.11 14.24 -6.77
CA PRO A 220 -11.39 13.49 -5.75
C PRO A 220 -12.18 12.29 -5.22
N MET A 221 -13.50 12.46 -5.05
CA MET A 221 -14.39 11.37 -4.65
C MET A 221 -14.51 10.30 -5.76
N LEU A 222 -14.63 10.71 -7.03
CA LEU A 222 -14.64 9.80 -8.17
C LEU A 222 -13.35 8.98 -8.26
N ARG A 223 -12.20 9.64 -8.05
CA ARG A 223 -10.89 8.99 -8.04
C ARG A 223 -10.79 7.96 -6.93
N HIS A 224 -11.22 8.29 -5.72
CA HIS A 224 -11.25 7.34 -4.61
C HIS A 224 -12.18 6.16 -4.91
N TYR A 225 -13.39 6.44 -5.43
CA TYR A 225 -14.37 5.43 -5.80
C TYR A 225 -13.82 4.40 -6.81
N LEU A 226 -13.16 4.87 -7.88
CA LEU A 226 -12.64 3.97 -8.92
C LEU A 226 -11.32 3.26 -8.56
N ASN A 227 -10.63 3.72 -7.51
CA ASN A 227 -9.32 3.19 -7.12
C ASN A 227 -9.32 2.34 -5.86
N SER A 228 -10.37 2.38 -5.05
CA SER A 228 -10.46 1.63 -3.80
C SER A 228 -11.49 0.51 -3.87
N SER A 229 -11.48 -0.37 -2.88
CA SER A 229 -12.57 -1.33 -2.61
C SER A 229 -13.76 -0.69 -1.90
N CYS A 230 -13.81 0.65 -1.84
CA CYS A 230 -14.90 1.39 -1.21
C CYS A 230 -16.24 1.01 -1.86
N ASN A 231 -17.16 0.51 -1.05
CA ASN A 231 -18.54 0.37 -1.48
C ASN A 231 -19.24 1.73 -1.43
N ILE A 232 -19.30 2.41 -2.58
CA ILE A 232 -19.90 3.74 -2.69
C ILE A 232 -21.35 3.80 -2.20
N GLU A 233 -22.09 2.69 -2.22
CA GLU A 233 -23.48 2.64 -1.72
C GLU A 233 -23.58 3.04 -0.25
N ASN A 234 -22.57 2.71 0.56
CA ASN A 234 -22.52 3.08 1.98
C ASN A 234 -22.47 4.60 2.21
N TYR A 235 -22.03 5.34 1.19
CA TYR A 235 -21.78 6.77 1.25
C TYR A 235 -22.68 7.58 0.32
N TRP A 236 -23.38 6.93 -0.61
CA TRP A 236 -24.05 7.60 -1.72
C TRP A 236 -25.10 8.63 -1.27
N ALA A 237 -25.84 8.34 -0.20
CA ALA A 237 -26.78 9.30 0.37
C ALA A 237 -26.07 10.58 0.86
N SER A 238 -24.93 10.43 1.54
CA SER A 238 -24.10 11.53 2.05
C SER A 238 -23.41 12.29 0.92
N VAL A 239 -22.93 11.61 -0.12
CA VAL A 239 -22.39 12.26 -1.34
C VAL A 239 -23.45 13.12 -2.01
N LYS A 240 -24.69 12.63 -2.16
CA LYS A 240 -25.81 13.43 -2.70
C LYS A 240 -26.13 14.64 -1.83
N ILE A 241 -25.93 14.56 -0.52
CA ILE A 241 -26.06 15.73 0.37
C ILE A 241 -24.94 16.74 0.08
N CYS A 242 -23.68 16.30 -0.02
CA CYS A 242 -22.56 17.17 -0.39
C CYS A 242 -22.82 17.93 -1.69
N ILE A 243 -23.24 17.22 -2.74
CA ILE A 243 -23.56 17.81 -4.05
C ILE A 243 -24.67 18.86 -3.92
N ARG A 244 -25.77 18.56 -3.21
CA ARG A 244 -26.89 19.50 -3.02
C ARG A 244 -26.52 20.76 -2.24
N ASN A 245 -25.52 20.68 -1.37
CA ASN A 245 -25.04 21.81 -0.57
C ASN A 245 -23.84 22.53 -1.21
N GLY A 246 -23.47 22.19 -2.46
CA GLY A 246 -22.32 22.79 -3.14
C GLY A 246 -20.97 22.46 -2.49
N TYR A 247 -20.90 21.40 -1.68
CA TYR A 247 -19.69 20.97 -1.01
C TYR A 247 -18.89 20.01 -1.89
N THR A 248 -17.73 20.45 -2.38
CA THR A 248 -16.77 19.59 -3.09
C THR A 248 -15.94 18.81 -2.08
N ILE A 249 -15.99 17.48 -2.16
CA ILE A 249 -15.19 16.60 -1.30
C ILE A 249 -13.73 16.70 -1.74
N PRO A 250 -12.82 17.27 -0.90
CA PRO A 250 -11.44 17.52 -1.31
C PRO A 250 -10.59 16.25 -1.37
N ASP A 251 -10.88 15.28 -0.49
CA ASP A 251 -10.22 13.98 -0.43
C ASP A 251 -11.28 12.92 -0.14
N GLY A 252 -11.50 12.02 -1.11
CA GLY A 252 -12.52 10.98 -1.00
C GLY A 252 -12.21 9.94 0.08
N SER A 253 -10.93 9.62 0.31
CA SER A 253 -10.53 8.63 1.31
C SER A 253 -10.74 9.18 2.72
N LEU A 254 -10.15 10.35 2.98
CA LEU A 254 -10.28 11.02 4.27
C LEU A 254 -11.74 11.29 4.62
N TRP A 255 -12.55 11.64 3.61
CA TRP A 255 -13.98 11.88 3.81
C TRP A 255 -14.74 10.59 4.14
N CYS A 256 -14.51 9.48 3.42
CA CYS A 256 -15.11 8.18 3.77
C CYS A 256 -14.74 7.75 5.20
N ASP A 257 -13.47 7.86 5.58
CA ASP A 257 -12.99 7.53 6.94
C ASP A 257 -13.68 8.40 8.00
N THR A 258 -13.86 9.70 7.70
CA THR A 258 -14.60 10.63 8.56
C THR A 258 -16.08 10.23 8.70
N ILE A 259 -16.73 9.82 7.61
CA ILE A 259 -18.13 9.34 7.64
C ILE A 259 -18.25 8.06 8.47
N ASP A 260 -17.29 7.15 8.39
CA ASP A 260 -17.26 5.93 9.19
C ASP A 260 -17.07 6.23 10.68
N LEU A 261 -16.18 7.16 11.03
CA LEU A 261 -16.02 7.63 12.41
C LEU A 261 -17.30 8.32 12.92
N LEU A 262 -17.95 9.15 12.11
CA LEU A 262 -19.23 9.77 12.46
C LEU A 262 -20.31 8.71 12.71
N ARG A 263 -20.39 7.68 11.87
CA ARG A 263 -21.31 6.55 12.04
C ARG A 263 -21.00 5.79 13.33
N HIS A 264 -19.73 5.52 13.62
CA HIS A 264 -19.27 4.88 14.86
C HIS A 264 -19.71 5.67 16.11
N PHE A 265 -19.61 7.00 16.08
CA PHE A 265 -20.05 7.86 17.19
C PHE A 265 -21.55 8.20 17.16
N GLY A 266 -22.36 7.49 16.38
CA GLY A 266 -23.82 7.65 16.34
C GLY A 266 -24.28 9.00 15.77
N LYS A 267 -23.46 9.65 14.93
CA LYS A 267 -23.83 10.90 14.26
C LYS A 267 -24.65 10.61 13.01
N ASP A 268 -25.63 11.47 12.76
CA ASP A 268 -26.51 11.33 11.60
C ASP A 268 -25.81 11.81 10.31
N ILE A 269 -25.30 10.83 9.55
CA ILE A 269 -24.62 11.05 8.26
C ILE A 269 -25.56 11.54 7.14
N ARG A 270 -26.84 11.82 7.45
CA ARG A 270 -27.79 12.47 6.54
C ARG A 270 -27.93 13.97 6.78
N GLN A 271 -27.21 14.54 7.74
CA GLN A 271 -27.23 15.99 7.99
C GLN A 271 -26.02 16.70 7.36
N PRO A 272 -26.23 17.82 6.63
CA PRO A 272 -25.15 18.60 6.03
C PRO A 272 -24.08 19.02 7.03
N LYS A 273 -24.48 19.34 8.27
CA LYS A 273 -23.60 19.73 9.38
C LYS A 273 -22.44 18.76 9.62
N TYR A 274 -22.67 17.46 9.42
CA TYR A 274 -21.64 16.43 9.65
C TYR A 274 -20.88 16.07 8.37
N VAL A 275 -21.56 16.03 7.22
CA VAL A 275 -20.98 15.53 5.97
C VAL A 275 -20.32 16.61 5.11
N CYS A 276 -20.60 17.88 5.37
CA CYS A 276 -20.02 19.05 4.69
C CYS A 276 -19.20 19.91 5.68
N PRO A 277 -18.11 19.39 6.28
CA PRO A 277 -17.31 20.17 7.22
C PRO A 277 -16.53 21.28 6.50
N THR A 278 -16.36 22.42 7.17
CA THR A 278 -15.49 23.50 6.66
C THR A 278 -14.02 23.08 6.60
N ASP A 279 -13.56 22.32 7.60
CA ASP A 279 -12.25 21.69 7.64
C ASP A 279 -12.39 20.19 7.88
N LEU A 280 -12.28 19.42 6.79
CA LEU A 280 -12.40 17.96 6.82
C LEU A 280 -11.31 17.31 7.67
N LYS A 281 -10.07 17.81 7.59
CA LYS A 281 -8.93 17.22 8.28
C LYS A 281 -9.02 17.45 9.78
N ALA A 282 -9.34 18.67 10.20
CA ALA A 282 -9.52 18.96 11.62
C ALA A 282 -10.67 18.15 12.23
N LEU A 283 -11.77 17.95 11.50
CA LEU A 283 -12.86 17.09 11.95
C LEU A 283 -12.41 15.63 12.07
N HIS A 284 -11.75 15.10 11.04
CA HIS A 284 -11.22 13.74 11.03
C HIS A 284 -10.29 13.51 12.23
N ASP A 285 -9.28 14.35 12.42
CA ASP A 285 -8.24 14.19 13.43
C ASP A 285 -8.84 14.21 14.85
N LYS A 286 -9.84 15.07 15.07
CA LYS A 286 -10.59 15.11 16.33
C LYS A 286 -11.36 13.81 16.60
N LEU A 287 -12.02 13.25 15.60
CA LEU A 287 -12.78 12.01 15.73
C LEU A 287 -11.85 10.80 15.89
N ALA A 288 -10.73 10.77 15.14
CA ALA A 288 -9.72 9.74 15.22
C ALA A 288 -9.05 9.71 16.60
N ALA A 289 -8.67 10.87 17.15
CA ALA A 289 -8.14 10.98 18.51
C ALA A 289 -9.12 10.43 19.56
N LYS A 290 -10.40 10.78 19.43
CA LYS A 290 -11.45 10.25 20.31
C LYS A 290 -11.60 8.72 20.20
N ARG A 291 -11.49 8.16 18.98
CA ARG A 291 -11.56 6.71 18.77
C ARG A 291 -10.36 6.01 19.38
N GLN A 292 -9.17 6.60 19.25
CA GLN A 292 -7.95 6.08 19.84
C GLN A 292 -8.02 6.05 21.37
N GLU A 293 -8.56 7.11 21.99
CA GLU A 293 -8.78 7.15 23.44
C GLU A 293 -9.76 6.06 23.89
N GLN A 294 -10.85 5.83 23.15
CA GLN A 294 -11.79 4.74 23.43
C GLN A 294 -11.10 3.37 23.37
N LEU A 295 -10.33 3.10 22.32
CA LEU A 295 -9.60 1.85 22.15
C LEU A 295 -8.55 1.63 23.25
N GLN A 296 -7.90 2.71 23.71
CA GLN A 296 -6.95 2.61 24.81
C GLN A 296 -7.65 2.23 26.13
N ARG A 297 -8.81 2.84 26.41
CA ARG A 297 -9.62 2.50 27.60
C ARG A 297 -10.12 1.06 27.54
N GLU A 298 -10.60 0.61 26.38
CA GLU A 298 -11.04 -0.78 26.14
C GLU A 298 -9.89 -1.76 26.38
N ARG A 299 -8.71 -1.51 25.79
CA ARG A 299 -7.52 -2.35 26.01
C ARG A 299 -7.11 -2.41 27.48
N THR A 300 -7.06 -1.27 28.16
CA THR A 300 -6.73 -1.23 29.60
C THR A 300 -7.77 -1.98 30.44
N ALA A 301 -9.05 -1.93 30.06
CA ALA A 301 -10.10 -2.69 30.74
C ALA A 301 -9.95 -4.20 30.51
N GLU A 302 -9.68 -4.62 29.26
CA GLU A 302 -9.42 -6.01 28.90
C GLU A 302 -8.17 -6.55 29.61
N GLU A 303 -7.09 -5.78 29.66
CA GLU A 303 -5.86 -6.13 30.39
C GLU A 303 -6.12 -6.31 31.89
N ARG A 304 -6.92 -5.41 32.50
CA ARG A 304 -7.34 -5.53 33.90
C ARG A 304 -8.21 -6.77 34.14
N GLU A 305 -9.17 -7.03 33.26
CA GLU A 305 -10.03 -8.21 33.37
C GLU A 305 -9.21 -9.50 33.23
N GLN A 306 -8.26 -9.51 32.29
CA GLN A 306 -7.36 -10.65 32.10
C GLN A 306 -6.45 -10.85 33.31
N ALA A 307 -5.91 -9.78 33.90
CA ALA A 307 -5.13 -9.87 35.13
C ALA A 307 -5.93 -10.47 36.29
N ILE A 308 -7.20 -10.05 36.46
CA ILE A 308 -8.10 -10.63 37.49
C ILE A 308 -8.38 -12.10 37.21
N LYS A 309 -8.59 -12.49 35.94
CA LYS A 309 -8.81 -13.89 35.55
C LYS A 309 -7.55 -14.74 35.79
N ASP A 310 -6.39 -14.22 35.44
CA ASP A 310 -5.09 -14.87 35.64
C ASP A 310 -4.83 -15.07 37.14
N GLU A 311 -5.10 -14.08 37.98
CA GLU A 311 -4.95 -14.17 39.44
C GLU A 311 -5.92 -15.19 40.05
N LYS A 312 -7.20 -15.17 39.66
CA LYS A 312 -8.18 -16.17 40.12
C LYS A 312 -7.81 -17.59 39.70
N LYS A 313 -7.31 -17.75 38.47
CA LYS A 313 -6.85 -19.05 37.97
C LYS A 313 -5.61 -19.53 38.74
N PHE A 314 -4.66 -18.63 38.99
CA PHE A 314 -3.47 -18.91 39.77
C PHE A 314 -3.82 -19.35 41.20
N LEU A 315 -4.71 -18.61 41.88
CA LEU A 315 -5.21 -18.98 43.20
C LEU A 315 -5.93 -20.34 43.19
N LYS A 316 -6.75 -20.62 42.17
CA LYS A 316 -7.44 -21.92 42.05
C LYS A 316 -6.47 -23.09 41.86
N GLU A 317 -5.45 -22.92 41.01
CA GLU A 317 -4.51 -23.99 40.68
C GLU A 317 -3.41 -24.17 41.73
N LYS A 318 -2.96 -23.08 42.36
CA LYS A 318 -1.78 -23.06 43.23
C LYS A 318 -2.07 -22.71 44.68
N GLY A 319 -3.28 -22.24 45.00
CA GLY A 319 -3.64 -21.77 46.34
C GLY A 319 -3.47 -22.82 47.44
N MET A 320 -3.60 -24.11 47.12
CA MET A 320 -3.34 -25.21 48.07
C MET A 320 -1.89 -25.24 48.59
N PHE A 321 -0.94 -24.67 47.84
CA PHE A 321 0.48 -24.61 48.18
C PHE A 321 0.86 -23.31 48.90
N PHE A 322 -0.04 -22.33 49.00
CA PHE A 322 0.26 -21.06 49.65
C PHE A 322 0.53 -21.28 51.15
N GLY A 323 1.46 -20.48 51.69
CA GLY A 323 1.99 -20.62 53.03
C GLY A 323 3.04 -21.73 53.20
N LEU A 324 3.42 -22.46 52.14
CA LEU A 324 4.55 -23.39 52.22
C LEU A 324 5.87 -22.61 52.23
N VAL A 325 6.60 -22.79 53.33
CA VAL A 325 7.93 -22.25 53.55
C VAL A 325 8.82 -23.40 54.02
N PHE A 326 9.96 -23.58 53.38
CA PHE A 326 11.02 -24.49 53.81
C PHE A 326 12.18 -23.64 54.29
N ALA A 327 12.67 -23.89 55.50
CA ALA A 327 13.78 -23.12 56.05
C ALA A 327 14.81 -24.05 56.66
N ASP A 328 16.07 -23.67 56.54
CA ASP A 328 17.16 -24.16 57.38
C ASP A 328 17.78 -22.98 58.17
N GLU A 329 18.93 -23.19 58.80
CA GLU A 329 19.60 -22.16 59.62
C GLU A 329 19.95 -20.87 58.85
N LEU A 330 20.00 -20.90 57.51
CA LEU A 330 20.45 -19.78 56.67
C LEU A 330 19.47 -19.40 55.54
N ILE A 331 18.81 -20.38 54.91
CA ILE A 331 18.03 -20.19 53.69
C ILE A 331 16.54 -20.40 53.97
N SER A 332 15.71 -19.49 53.44
CA SER A 332 14.25 -19.63 53.42
C SER A 332 13.73 -19.73 51.99
N VAL A 333 13.03 -20.81 51.67
CA VAL A 333 12.40 -21.08 50.38
C VAL A 333 10.89 -20.99 50.53
N LYS A 334 10.26 -20.01 49.88
CA LYS A 334 8.81 -19.78 49.94
C LYS A 334 8.17 -19.99 48.57
N VAL A 335 6.97 -20.56 48.52
CA VAL A 335 6.14 -20.58 47.30
C VAL A 335 5.74 -19.16 46.89
N ILE A 336 5.70 -18.87 45.58
CA ILE A 336 5.17 -17.59 45.07
C ILE A 336 3.64 -17.62 45.12
N GLU A 337 3.02 -16.60 45.72
CA GLU A 337 1.61 -16.64 46.11
C GLU A 337 0.69 -15.75 45.26
N SER A 338 1.23 -14.98 44.31
CA SER A 338 0.43 -14.21 43.35
C SER A 338 1.08 -14.12 41.96
N VAL A 339 0.29 -13.75 40.95
CA VAL A 339 0.83 -13.48 39.60
C VAL A 339 1.75 -12.25 39.64
N GLU A 340 1.41 -11.25 40.44
CA GLU A 340 2.23 -10.04 40.63
C GLU A 340 3.61 -10.38 41.22
N GLU A 341 3.67 -11.18 42.29
CA GLU A 341 4.93 -11.65 42.86
C GLU A 341 5.75 -12.44 41.84
N MET A 342 5.11 -13.26 41.00
CA MET A 342 5.82 -14.03 39.97
C MET A 342 6.44 -13.14 38.89
N ILE A 343 5.73 -12.09 38.48
CA ILE A 343 6.25 -11.09 37.53
C ILE A 343 7.42 -10.33 38.16
N LEU A 344 7.30 -9.93 39.43
CA LEU A 344 8.38 -9.27 40.18
C LEU A 344 9.61 -10.17 40.34
N GLU A 345 9.40 -11.46 40.61
CA GLU A 345 10.47 -12.47 40.68
C GLU A 345 11.22 -12.57 39.36
N GLY A 346 10.50 -12.74 38.25
CA GLY A 346 11.10 -12.81 36.92
C GLY A 346 11.90 -11.56 36.55
N LYS A 347 11.41 -10.37 36.97
CA LYS A 347 12.10 -9.11 36.75
C LYS A 347 13.36 -8.96 37.62
N ALA A 348 13.29 -9.33 38.90
CA ALA A 348 14.39 -9.22 39.84
C ALA A 348 15.52 -10.21 39.53
N MET A 349 15.17 -11.42 39.09
CA MET A 349 16.13 -12.49 38.79
C MET A 349 16.58 -12.50 37.32
N HIS A 350 16.07 -11.58 36.49
CA HIS A 350 16.37 -11.45 35.06
C HIS A 350 16.14 -12.75 34.26
N HIS A 351 15.09 -13.49 34.57
CA HIS A 351 14.73 -14.73 33.88
C HIS A 351 13.22 -14.86 33.62
N CYS A 352 12.83 -15.73 32.67
CA CYS A 352 11.48 -15.76 32.08
C CYS A 352 10.34 -16.27 32.98
N VAL A 353 10.59 -16.50 34.27
CA VAL A 353 9.62 -17.05 35.23
C VAL A 353 8.37 -16.18 35.40
N GLY A 354 8.43 -14.87 35.09
CA GLY A 354 7.28 -13.97 35.16
C GLY A 354 6.06 -14.34 34.31
N THR A 355 6.19 -15.34 33.43
CA THR A 355 5.09 -15.88 32.61
C THR A 355 4.62 -17.27 33.05
N TYR A 356 5.27 -17.87 34.06
CA TYR A 356 5.09 -19.27 34.42
C TYR A 356 3.83 -19.53 35.24
N TYR A 357 3.13 -18.48 35.67
CA TYR A 357 1.84 -18.56 36.35
C TYR A 357 0.76 -19.23 35.47
N LYS A 358 0.99 -19.29 34.14
CA LYS A 358 0.14 -20.02 33.19
C LYS A 358 0.41 -21.53 33.13
N ARG A 359 1.47 -22.04 33.76
CA ARG A 359 1.86 -23.45 33.76
C ARG A 359 1.16 -24.22 34.90
N ALA A 360 0.15 -24.99 34.54
CA ALA A 360 -0.62 -25.79 35.49
C ALA A 360 0.25 -26.85 36.23
N ASP A 361 1.29 -27.38 35.57
CA ASP A 361 2.12 -28.47 36.11
C ASP A 361 3.41 -28.01 36.82
N SER A 362 3.65 -26.70 36.95
CA SER A 362 4.85 -26.15 37.59
C SER A 362 4.50 -25.42 38.89
N LEU A 363 5.29 -25.60 39.94
CA LEU A 363 5.24 -24.77 41.15
C LEU A 363 6.53 -23.98 41.26
N ILE A 364 6.41 -22.67 41.44
CA ILE A 364 7.57 -21.78 41.54
C ILE A 364 7.79 -21.39 43.00
N LEU A 365 9.03 -21.52 43.45
CA LEU A 365 9.48 -21.11 44.77
C LEU A 365 10.61 -20.09 44.65
N SER A 366 10.71 -19.19 45.61
CA SER A 366 11.78 -18.20 45.74
C SER A 366 12.61 -18.53 46.97
N ALA A 367 13.92 -18.73 46.79
CA ALA A 367 14.89 -18.89 47.86
C ALA A 367 15.46 -17.52 48.25
N THR A 368 15.53 -17.26 49.55
CA THR A 368 15.99 -16.00 50.11
C THR A 368 16.95 -16.22 51.29
N ILE A 369 17.90 -15.30 51.46
CA ILE A 369 18.73 -15.14 52.66
C ILE A 369 18.53 -13.71 53.15
N ASP A 370 18.17 -13.52 54.42
CA ASP A 370 17.85 -12.21 55.01
C ASP A 370 16.85 -11.37 54.16
N GLY A 371 15.89 -12.04 53.52
CA GLY A 371 14.89 -11.41 52.65
C GLY A 371 15.38 -11.01 51.26
N LYS A 372 16.65 -11.27 50.91
CA LYS A 372 17.19 -11.07 49.56
C LYS A 372 17.06 -12.35 48.73
N ARG A 373 16.50 -12.23 47.53
CA ARG A 373 16.34 -13.34 46.56
C ARG A 373 17.70 -13.83 46.09
N ILE A 374 17.90 -15.14 46.14
CA ILE A 374 19.15 -15.80 45.71
C ILE A 374 18.93 -16.75 44.53
N GLU A 375 17.88 -17.58 44.55
CA GLU A 375 17.50 -18.46 43.44
C GLU A 375 15.98 -18.59 43.33
N THR A 376 15.50 -18.82 42.11
CA THR A 376 14.14 -19.23 41.83
C THR A 376 14.12 -20.70 41.41
N ILE A 377 13.20 -21.47 41.98
CA ILE A 377 13.09 -22.92 41.83
C ILE A 377 11.79 -23.25 41.13
N GLU A 378 11.83 -24.06 40.08
CA GLU A 378 10.66 -24.67 39.45
C GLU A 378 10.59 -26.15 39.83
N VAL A 379 9.49 -26.54 40.47
CA VAL A 379 9.16 -27.92 40.81
C VAL A 379 8.06 -28.42 39.89
N SER A 380 8.26 -29.60 39.31
CA SER A 380 7.24 -30.33 38.56
C SER A 380 6.19 -30.87 39.53
N LEU A 381 4.93 -30.48 39.38
CA LEU A 381 3.81 -31.07 40.13
C LEU A 381 3.46 -32.48 39.66
N LYS A 382 3.89 -32.88 38.46
CA LYS A 382 3.68 -34.23 37.91
C LYS A 382 4.66 -35.24 38.49
N THR A 383 5.95 -34.91 38.48
CA THR A 383 7.02 -35.82 38.92
C THR A 383 7.47 -35.56 40.35
N LEU A 384 7.06 -34.43 40.95
CA LEU A 384 7.52 -33.95 42.26
C LEU A 384 9.06 -33.89 42.32
N GLN A 385 9.64 -33.33 41.27
CA GLN A 385 11.09 -33.14 41.14
C GLN A 385 11.38 -31.68 40.78
N VAL A 386 12.52 -31.17 41.26
CA VAL A 386 13.05 -29.89 40.84
C VAL A 386 13.45 -29.99 39.36
N ILE A 387 12.79 -29.22 38.50
CA ILE A 387 13.11 -29.12 37.06
C ILE A 387 14.32 -28.21 36.88
N GLN A 388 14.34 -27.10 37.62
CA GLN A 388 15.40 -26.09 37.55
C GLN A 388 15.45 -25.30 38.86
N SER A 389 16.66 -24.90 39.24
CA SER A 389 16.95 -23.92 40.29
C SER A 389 17.97 -22.96 39.72
N ARG A 390 17.70 -21.66 39.69
CA ARG A 390 18.55 -20.67 39.01
C ARG A 390 18.58 -19.36 39.77
N GLY A 391 19.78 -18.82 39.96
CA GLY A 391 20.02 -17.48 40.44
C GLY A 391 19.88 -16.43 39.33
N VAL A 392 20.30 -15.20 39.66
CA VAL A 392 20.23 -14.05 38.73
C VAL A 392 20.94 -14.39 37.41
N CYS A 393 20.30 -14.06 36.28
CA CYS A 393 20.83 -14.34 34.93
C CYS A 393 21.09 -15.84 34.64
N ASN A 394 20.33 -16.75 35.26
CA ASN A 394 20.43 -18.21 35.08
C ASN A 394 21.75 -18.85 35.57
N ALA A 395 22.47 -18.21 36.48
CA ALA A 395 23.66 -18.78 37.10
C ALA A 395 23.30 -19.67 38.31
N ASN A 396 24.16 -20.64 38.65
CA ASN A 396 24.06 -21.35 39.93
C ASN A 396 24.72 -20.51 41.03
N THR A 397 24.11 -20.45 42.20
CA THR A 397 24.70 -19.78 43.38
C THR A 397 25.57 -20.75 44.18
N GLU A 398 26.37 -20.22 45.11
CA GLU A 398 27.15 -21.03 46.06
C GLU A 398 26.25 -21.91 46.97
N TYR A 399 24.96 -21.59 47.06
CA TYR A 399 23.97 -22.32 47.86
C TYR A 399 23.11 -23.29 47.04
N HIS A 400 23.37 -23.43 45.73
CA HIS A 400 22.53 -24.17 44.80
C HIS A 400 22.19 -25.60 45.28
N ASP A 401 23.20 -26.39 45.64
CA ASP A 401 23.00 -27.77 46.09
C ASP A 401 22.25 -27.83 47.42
N ARG A 402 22.49 -26.85 48.31
CA ARG A 402 21.78 -26.72 49.60
C ARG A 402 20.30 -26.41 49.39
N ILE A 403 19.96 -25.51 48.47
CA ILE A 403 18.58 -25.16 48.10
C ILE A 403 17.85 -26.37 47.50
N ILE A 404 18.50 -27.08 46.56
CA ILE A 404 17.91 -28.28 45.94
C ILE A 404 17.65 -29.36 46.99
N ASN A 405 18.61 -29.61 47.87
CA ASN A 405 18.45 -30.59 48.95
C ASN A 405 17.35 -30.18 49.93
N LEU A 406 17.25 -28.89 50.28
CA LEU A 406 16.20 -28.37 51.15
C LEU A 406 14.81 -28.58 50.56
N VAL A 407 14.63 -28.31 49.26
CA VAL A 407 13.35 -28.55 48.56
C VAL A 407 13.05 -30.04 48.44
N ASN A 408 14.05 -30.87 48.10
CA ASN A 408 13.87 -32.32 47.96
C ASN A 408 13.51 -32.99 49.30
N ASN A 409 14.15 -32.60 50.40
CA ASN A 409 13.84 -33.11 51.74
C ASN A 409 12.41 -32.78 52.18
N ASN A 410 11.87 -31.65 51.71
CA ASN A 410 10.54 -31.17 52.06
C ASN A 410 9.46 -31.46 50.99
N ILE A 411 9.80 -32.16 49.90
CA ILE A 411 8.89 -32.42 48.78
C ILE A 411 7.61 -33.16 49.20
N ASN A 412 7.69 -33.96 50.28
CA ASN A 412 6.55 -34.67 50.84
C ASN A 412 5.46 -33.72 51.36
N LEU A 413 5.79 -32.50 51.78
CA LEU A 413 4.82 -31.50 52.22
C LEU A 413 3.98 -30.97 51.03
N ILE A 414 4.62 -30.79 49.86
CA ILE A 414 3.91 -30.45 48.61
C ILE A 414 2.96 -31.61 48.24
N ARG A 415 3.44 -32.85 48.34
CA ARG A 415 2.62 -34.05 48.08
C ARG A 415 1.43 -34.16 49.03
N GLN A 416 1.58 -33.80 50.30
CA GLN A 416 0.50 -33.80 51.28
C GLN A 416 -0.56 -32.75 50.95
N ARG A 417 -0.15 -31.53 50.56
CA ARG A 417 -1.09 -30.49 50.11
C ARG A 417 -1.87 -30.90 48.86
N MET A 418 -1.23 -31.60 47.91
CA MET A 418 -1.92 -32.16 46.72
C MET A 418 -2.97 -33.22 47.05
N LYS A 419 -2.78 -34.00 48.13
CA LYS A 419 -3.73 -35.04 48.54
C LYS A 419 -4.90 -34.49 49.37
N ALA A 420 -4.72 -33.33 49.99
CA ALA A 420 -5.70 -32.69 50.86
C ALA A 420 -6.61 -31.69 50.13
N ALA A 421 -6.21 -31.25 48.94
CA ALA A 421 -7.00 -30.46 47.99
C ALA A 421 -7.84 -31.37 47.09
#